data_AF-A0A9P1D5N8-F1
#
_entry.id   AF-A0A9P1D5N8-F1
#
_cell.length_a   1.000
_cell.length_b   1.000
_cell.length_c   1.000
_cell.angle_alpha   90.00
_cell.angle_beta   90.00
_cell.angle_gamma   90.00
#
_symmetry.space_group_name_H-M   'P 1'
#
loop_
_entity.id
_entity.type
_entity.pdbx_description
1 polymer ?
#
loop_
_entity_poly.entity_id
_entity_poly.type
_entity_poly.pdbx_seq_one_letter_code
_entity_poly.pdbx_strand_id
1 'polypeptide(L)'
;MSPGNGTMDARRLLAAAVAALAFRSLAFLPVFGGDHGVSETQSGRRQALLTVGLLGLSLQAGEANAYMSRRIAYPPINKEDPDRCKWRTSNIAQANAQREKLQDLRECKMAGTNANDKDIAGALMTKGDFTKVTFKNGIMTKVVAQDSNFEGADFTNAVADRVEFKNSNFKGAIFKNALLTSSDFEGVNVENADFTDAFLDIQSVKILCSNPTMKGKNPVTGADTYLSAGCDIADAGSYTSR
;
A
#
# COMPACT_ATOMS: atom_id res chain seq x y z
N MET A 1 -17.00 -26.95 54.12
CA MET A 1 -18.36 -27.52 54.03
C MET A 1 -18.88 -27.27 52.62
N SER A 2 -19.62 -28.23 52.05
CA SER A 2 -20.08 -28.20 50.65
C SER A 2 -21.15 -27.12 50.37
N PRO A 3 -21.30 -26.70 49.10
CA PRO A 3 -22.36 -25.81 48.64
C PRO A 3 -23.72 -26.54 48.47
N GLY A 4 -24.80 -25.77 48.39
CA GLY A 4 -26.16 -26.25 48.11
C GLY A 4 -26.54 -26.28 46.63
N ASN A 5 -27.43 -27.20 46.26
CA ASN A 5 -27.89 -27.48 44.90
C ASN A 5 -28.76 -26.40 44.24
N GLY A 6 -28.72 -26.36 42.91
CA GLY A 6 -29.71 -25.70 42.05
C GLY A 6 -29.71 -26.31 40.63
N THR A 7 -30.61 -27.28 40.39
CA THR A 7 -30.91 -27.88 39.08
C THR A 7 -31.58 -26.85 38.15
N MET A 8 -31.70 -26.95 36.82
CA MET A 8 -31.46 -27.99 35.81
C MET A 8 -31.48 -27.28 34.43
N ASP A 9 -30.82 -27.78 33.39
CA ASP A 9 -31.46 -28.28 32.16
C ASP A 9 -30.38 -28.75 31.15
N ALA A 10 -30.71 -29.73 30.31
CA ALA A 10 -29.79 -30.42 29.42
C ALA A 10 -30.22 -30.31 27.95
N ARG A 11 -29.37 -29.72 27.10
CA ARG A 11 -29.36 -30.00 25.64
C ARG A 11 -28.14 -29.42 24.89
N ARG A 12 -27.57 -30.27 24.02
CA ARG A 12 -26.65 -30.00 22.88
C ARG A 12 -25.17 -29.83 23.29
N LEU A 13 -24.28 -30.81 23.03
CA LEU A 13 -23.70 -31.26 21.72
C LEU A 13 -22.94 -30.11 21.03
N LEU A 14 -21.71 -30.19 20.49
CA LEU A 14 -20.64 -31.19 20.29
C LEU A 14 -19.35 -30.38 19.94
N ALA A 15 -18.07 -30.80 19.99
CA ALA A 15 -17.33 -31.97 20.48
C ALA A 15 -15.84 -31.57 20.68
N ALA A 16 -15.04 -32.29 21.48
CA ALA A 16 -13.58 -32.17 21.48
C ALA A 16 -12.88 -33.42 22.05
N ALA A 17 -12.24 -34.22 21.19
CA ALA A 17 -11.45 -35.42 21.54
C ALA A 17 -10.75 -35.95 20.27
N VAL A 18 -9.53 -36.51 20.28
CA VAL A 18 -8.36 -36.45 21.18
C VAL A 18 -7.15 -36.60 20.23
N ALA A 19 -6.07 -35.83 20.44
CA ALA A 19 -4.83 -35.98 19.65
C ALA A 19 -3.71 -36.57 20.52
N ALA A 20 -3.42 -37.86 20.35
CA ALA A 20 -2.15 -38.48 20.75
C ALA A 20 -2.02 -39.91 20.18
N LEU A 21 -1.03 -40.14 19.33
CA LEU A 21 -0.01 -41.18 19.51
C LEU A 21 1.04 -41.09 18.39
N ALA A 22 2.31 -41.11 18.80
CA ALA A 22 3.46 -40.96 17.91
C ALA A 22 3.92 -42.29 17.34
N PHE A 23 4.64 -42.28 16.21
CA PHE A 23 5.69 -43.28 15.96
C PHE A 23 6.92 -42.68 15.27
N ARG A 24 8.07 -43.34 15.48
CA ARG A 24 9.42 -42.80 15.28
C ARG A 24 10.01 -43.04 13.89
N SER A 25 11.00 -42.19 13.61
CA SER A 25 12.03 -42.19 12.57
C SER A 25 12.58 -43.54 12.07
N LEU A 26 13.00 -43.54 10.79
CA LEU A 26 14.25 -44.06 10.17
C LEU A 26 14.20 -43.61 8.68
N ALA A 27 14.94 -42.59 8.24
CA ALA A 27 16.32 -42.61 7.70
C ALA A 27 16.52 -43.58 6.50
N PHE A 28 17.25 -43.31 5.42
CA PHE A 28 17.80 -42.16 4.67
C PHE A 28 18.63 -42.81 3.50
N LEU A 29 19.01 -42.05 2.46
CA LEU A 29 19.95 -42.43 1.35
C LEU A 29 19.36 -43.22 0.14
N PRO A 30 20.00 -43.17 -1.07
CA PRO A 30 20.16 -41.96 -1.88
C PRO A 30 19.90 -42.18 -3.40
N VAL A 31 20.03 -41.11 -4.19
CA VAL A 31 19.91 -41.09 -5.67
C VAL A 31 21.27 -41.25 -6.35
N PHE A 32 21.34 -41.95 -7.49
CA PHE A 32 22.29 -41.69 -8.58
C PHE A 32 21.66 -42.10 -9.94
N GLY A 33 21.99 -41.36 -11.01
CA GLY A 33 21.47 -41.58 -12.37
C GLY A 33 22.53 -42.09 -13.36
N GLY A 34 22.11 -42.35 -14.60
CA GLY A 34 22.97 -42.79 -15.71
C GLY A 34 22.24 -42.73 -17.05
N ASP A 35 23.01 -42.56 -18.13
CA ASP A 35 22.58 -42.14 -19.47
C ASP A 35 21.98 -43.23 -20.38
N HIS A 36 21.50 -42.74 -21.53
CA HIS A 36 21.40 -43.35 -22.87
C HIS A 36 19.98 -43.56 -23.43
N GLY A 37 19.76 -43.03 -24.64
CA GLY A 37 18.48 -43.11 -25.36
C GLY A 37 18.57 -43.89 -26.67
N VAL A 38 17.42 -44.37 -27.14
CA VAL A 38 17.16 -44.85 -28.52
C VAL A 38 15.73 -44.44 -28.90
N SER A 39 15.49 -44.14 -30.18
CA SER A 39 14.16 -43.82 -30.70
C SER A 39 13.31 -45.06 -30.91
N GLU A 40 11.99 -44.95 -30.75
CA GLU A 40 11.09 -45.64 -31.68
C GLU A 40 9.71 -44.97 -31.77
N THR A 41 9.23 -44.81 -33.01
CA THR A 41 7.86 -44.37 -33.33
C THR A 41 7.14 -45.49 -34.06
N GLN A 42 5.99 -45.94 -33.56
CA GLN A 42 4.72 -46.07 -34.34
C GLN A 42 3.69 -47.05 -33.72
N SER A 43 2.42 -46.73 -34.01
CA SER A 43 1.30 -47.68 -34.26
C SER A 43 0.65 -48.44 -33.10
N GLY A 44 -0.64 -48.76 -33.29
CA GLY A 44 -1.29 -49.88 -32.60
C GLY A 44 -2.53 -49.55 -31.75
N ARG A 45 -3.71 -49.41 -32.38
CA ARG A 45 -5.00 -49.47 -31.66
C ARG A 45 -5.25 -50.88 -31.10
N ARG A 46 -5.73 -51.02 -29.85
CA ARG A 46 -7.10 -51.50 -29.48
C ARG A 46 -7.28 -51.74 -27.97
N GLN A 47 -8.54 -51.88 -27.57
CA GLN A 47 -9.04 -51.92 -26.18
C GLN A 47 -8.80 -53.29 -25.50
N ALA A 48 -8.63 -53.33 -24.17
CA ALA A 48 -9.70 -53.71 -23.21
C ALA A 48 -9.19 -54.08 -21.79
N LEU A 49 -10.15 -54.13 -20.84
CA LEU A 49 -10.10 -54.68 -19.46
C LEU A 49 -9.32 -53.95 -18.34
N LEU A 50 -10.12 -53.28 -17.48
CA LEU A 50 -10.18 -53.46 -16.02
C LEU A 50 -8.93 -53.92 -15.26
N THR A 51 -8.38 -53.05 -14.40
CA THR A 51 -7.97 -53.46 -13.03
C THR A 51 -7.89 -52.29 -12.05
N VAL A 52 -8.11 -52.64 -10.79
CA VAL A 52 -8.13 -51.87 -9.53
C VAL A 52 -6.96 -50.88 -9.36
N GLY A 53 -7.23 -49.69 -8.80
CA GLY A 53 -6.17 -48.82 -8.26
C GLY A 53 -6.64 -47.45 -7.76
N LEU A 54 -6.81 -47.29 -6.44
CA LEU A 54 -6.92 -45.97 -5.80
C LEU A 54 -5.53 -45.33 -5.73
N LEU A 55 -5.25 -44.43 -6.67
CA LEU A 55 -4.15 -43.46 -6.61
C LEU A 55 -4.80 -42.06 -6.59
N GLY A 56 -4.48 -41.12 -5.70
CA GLY A 56 -3.37 -41.07 -4.76
C GLY A 56 -2.32 -40.06 -5.22
N LEU A 57 -2.48 -38.81 -4.76
CA LEU A 57 -1.56 -37.65 -4.95
C LEU A 57 -1.41 -37.15 -6.41
N SER A 58 -1.13 -35.87 -6.67
CA SER A 58 -1.10 -34.68 -5.79
C SER A 58 -1.56 -33.44 -6.58
N LEU A 59 -2.42 -32.62 -5.99
CA LEU A 59 -2.51 -31.22 -6.42
C LEU A 59 -1.27 -30.52 -5.85
N GLN A 60 -0.30 -30.18 -6.69
CA GLN A 60 0.69 -29.17 -6.35
C GLN A 60 -0.06 -27.83 -6.26
N ALA A 61 -0.63 -27.54 -5.10
CA ALA A 61 -0.96 -26.18 -4.73
C ALA A 61 0.38 -25.45 -4.62
N GLY A 62 0.75 -24.71 -5.67
CA GLY A 62 1.96 -23.91 -5.66
C GLY A 62 1.92 -23.01 -4.43
N GLU A 63 3.01 -23.03 -3.65
CA GLU A 63 3.18 -22.12 -2.52
C GLU A 63 3.29 -20.70 -3.09
N ALA A 64 2.12 -20.07 -3.27
CA ALA A 64 2.03 -18.65 -3.51
C ALA A 64 2.67 -17.98 -2.29
N ASN A 65 3.91 -17.55 -2.46
CA ASN A 65 4.73 -16.94 -1.44
C ASN A 65 4.10 -15.59 -1.07
N ALA A 66 3.11 -15.67 -0.18
CA ALA A 66 2.35 -14.54 0.28
C ALA A 66 3.27 -13.69 1.15
N TYR A 67 3.98 -12.78 0.50
CA TYR A 67 4.46 -11.54 1.10
C TYR A 67 3.25 -10.82 1.65
N MET A 68 2.88 -11.22 2.87
CA MET A 68 1.69 -10.80 3.56
C MET A 68 1.85 -9.32 3.82
N SER A 69 1.18 -8.50 2.99
CA SER A 69 1.16 -7.04 3.11
C SER A 69 0.87 -6.74 4.57
N ARG A 70 1.85 -6.18 5.29
CA ARG A 70 1.68 -5.82 6.70
C ARG A 70 0.51 -4.84 6.77
N ARG A 71 -0.67 -5.32 7.15
CA ARG A 71 -1.77 -4.44 7.54
C ARG A 71 -1.30 -3.74 8.80
N ILE A 72 -0.80 -2.51 8.65
CA ILE A 72 -0.41 -1.68 9.79
C ILE A 72 -1.68 -1.50 10.63
N ALA A 73 -1.68 -2.11 11.81
CA ALA A 73 -2.82 -2.12 12.70
C ALA A 73 -2.87 -0.78 13.45
N TYR A 74 -3.44 0.22 12.81
CA TYR A 74 -3.74 1.50 13.44
C TYR A 74 -4.81 1.33 14.53
N PRO A 75 -4.80 2.17 15.58
CA PRO A 75 -5.87 2.17 16.57
C PRO A 75 -7.25 2.44 15.92
N PRO A 76 -8.36 2.01 16.56
CA PRO A 76 -9.70 2.37 16.12
C PRO A 76 -9.87 3.89 15.96
N ILE A 77 -10.63 4.31 14.96
CA ILE A 77 -10.99 5.73 14.80
C ILE A 77 -11.98 6.09 15.90
N ASN A 78 -11.60 7.02 16.78
CA ASN A 78 -12.53 7.67 17.71
C ASN A 78 -13.41 8.64 16.90
N LYS A 79 -14.67 8.29 16.66
CA LYS A 79 -15.59 9.12 15.87
C LYS A 79 -16.35 10.14 16.74
N GLU A 80 -16.18 10.03 18.06
CA GLU A 80 -16.79 10.84 19.10
C GLU A 80 -15.97 12.10 19.44
N ASP A 81 -14.67 12.16 19.12
CA ASP A 81 -13.80 13.35 19.29
C ASP A 81 -14.19 14.45 18.27
N PRO A 82 -14.86 15.55 18.70
CA PRO A 82 -15.34 16.60 17.79
C PRO A 82 -14.19 17.46 17.23
N ASP A 83 -12.99 17.36 17.79
CA ASP A 83 -11.80 18.07 17.33
C ASP A 83 -10.87 17.19 16.49
N ARG A 84 -11.30 15.97 16.13
CA ARG A 84 -10.49 15.04 15.33
C ARG A 84 -10.15 15.60 13.95
N CYS A 85 -11.17 16.00 13.18
CA CYS A 85 -11.01 16.51 11.81
C CYS A 85 -10.62 18.01 11.81
N LYS A 86 -9.51 18.35 12.48
CA LYS A 86 -8.95 19.71 12.54
C LYS A 86 -7.45 19.69 12.28
N TRP A 87 -6.97 20.70 11.57
CA TRP A 87 -5.53 20.89 11.37
C TRP A 87 -4.86 21.31 12.68
N ARG A 88 -3.86 20.54 13.11
CA ARG A 88 -3.06 20.80 14.31
C ARG A 88 -1.59 20.73 13.91
N THR A 89 -0.82 21.79 14.15
CA THR A 89 0.63 21.72 13.91
C THR A 89 1.31 20.80 14.92
N SER A 90 2.42 20.18 14.54
CA SER A 90 3.30 19.48 15.46
C SER A 90 4.14 20.49 16.24
N ASN A 91 4.17 20.38 17.58
CA ASN A 91 5.03 21.20 18.44
C ASN A 91 6.50 20.72 18.41
N ILE A 92 6.74 19.48 17.97
CA ILE A 92 8.04 18.79 18.01
C ILE A 92 8.69 18.75 16.61
N ALA A 93 7.90 18.99 15.56
CA ALA A 93 8.31 19.01 14.16
C ALA A 93 9.15 17.78 13.74
N GLN A 94 10.07 17.98 12.78
CA GLN A 94 10.95 16.94 12.22
C GLN A 94 11.90 16.28 13.25
N ALA A 95 12.01 16.80 14.48
CA ALA A 95 13.06 16.41 15.43
C ALA A 95 13.09 14.90 15.75
N ASN A 96 11.94 14.22 15.79
CA ASN A 96 11.87 12.77 16.05
C ASN A 96 10.69 12.04 15.39
N ALA A 97 9.83 12.71 14.63
CA ALA A 97 8.51 12.19 14.18
C ALA A 97 7.61 11.67 15.33
N GLN A 98 7.86 12.14 16.55
CA GLN A 98 7.00 11.96 17.72
C GLN A 98 6.02 13.14 17.78
N ARG A 99 4.72 12.86 17.85
CA ARG A 99 3.70 13.87 18.20
C ARG A 99 3.26 13.66 19.63
N GLU A 100 2.93 14.74 20.33
CA GLU A 100 2.27 14.68 21.66
C GLU A 100 0.93 13.92 21.62
N LYS A 101 0.13 14.14 20.56
CA LYS A 101 -1.11 13.42 20.25
C LYS A 101 -1.09 13.00 18.78
N LEU A 102 -1.50 11.76 18.49
CA LEU A 102 -1.73 11.27 17.13
C LEU A 102 -2.73 12.20 16.39
N GLN A 103 -2.40 12.62 15.17
CA GLN A 103 -3.39 13.27 14.31
C GLN A 103 -4.04 12.20 13.44
N ASP A 104 -5.28 11.87 13.77
CA ASP A 104 -6.07 10.91 13.02
C ASP A 104 -7.10 11.65 12.17
N LEU A 105 -6.73 11.98 10.93
CA LEU A 105 -7.59 12.57 9.91
C LEU A 105 -8.20 11.53 8.94
N ARG A 106 -8.10 10.22 9.23
CA ARG A 106 -8.65 9.16 8.39
C ARG A 106 -10.15 9.35 8.19
N GLU A 107 -10.68 9.16 6.98
CA GLU A 107 -12.11 9.37 6.67
C GLU A 107 -12.66 10.80 6.96
N CYS A 108 -11.82 11.79 7.25
CA CYS A 108 -12.28 13.17 7.49
C CYS A 108 -12.69 13.87 6.18
N LYS A 109 -13.71 14.73 6.25
CA LYS A 109 -14.11 15.63 5.16
C LYS A 109 -13.61 17.04 5.44
N MET A 110 -12.56 17.45 4.72
CA MET A 110 -11.81 18.69 4.95
C MET A 110 -11.53 19.44 3.63
N ALA A 111 -12.40 19.23 2.63
CA ALA A 111 -12.34 19.93 1.35
C ALA A 111 -12.37 21.46 1.52
N GLY A 112 -11.56 22.17 0.71
CA GLY A 112 -11.45 23.63 0.71
C GLY A 112 -10.82 24.25 1.96
N THR A 113 -10.33 23.45 2.92
CA THR A 113 -9.76 23.98 4.16
C THR A 113 -8.35 24.56 3.96
N ASN A 114 -7.94 25.41 4.91
CA ASN A 114 -6.59 26.00 4.93
C ASN A 114 -5.73 25.30 5.99
N ALA A 115 -4.60 24.79 5.52
CA ALA A 115 -3.55 24.10 6.27
C ALA A 115 -2.15 24.61 5.87
N ASN A 116 -2.08 25.84 5.33
CA ASN A 116 -0.80 26.50 5.06
C ASN A 116 0.04 26.58 6.34
N ASP A 117 1.36 26.47 6.19
CA ASP A 117 2.32 26.61 7.28
C ASP A 117 2.04 25.64 8.46
N LYS A 118 1.48 24.45 8.19
CA LYS A 118 1.25 23.39 9.18
C LYS A 118 2.30 22.30 9.07
N ASP A 119 2.88 21.91 10.20
CA ASP A 119 3.58 20.63 10.31
C ASP A 119 2.57 19.56 10.75
N ILE A 120 2.31 18.58 9.88
CA ILE A 120 1.44 17.43 10.18
C ILE A 120 2.22 16.12 10.21
N ALA A 121 3.50 16.16 10.59
CA ALA A 121 4.35 14.97 10.63
C ALA A 121 3.70 13.82 11.44
N GLY A 122 3.69 12.62 10.86
CA GLY A 122 3.05 11.43 11.44
C GLY A 122 1.51 11.42 11.43
N ALA A 123 0.84 12.32 10.68
CA ALA A 123 -0.61 12.28 10.55
C ALA A 123 -1.10 11.05 9.76
N LEU A 124 -2.20 10.45 10.21
CA LEU A 124 -2.94 9.43 9.48
C LEU A 124 -4.07 10.12 8.72
N MET A 125 -4.08 10.03 7.40
CA MET A 125 -5.00 10.76 6.51
C MET A 125 -5.82 9.82 5.61
N THR A 126 -5.55 8.51 5.65
CA THR A 126 -6.16 7.46 4.83
C THR A 126 -7.67 7.64 4.57
N LYS A 127 -8.08 7.61 3.30
CA LYS A 127 -9.48 7.82 2.85
C LYS A 127 -10.10 9.16 3.25
N GLY A 128 -9.28 10.16 3.56
CA GLY A 128 -9.75 11.52 3.79
C GLY A 128 -10.08 12.24 2.47
N ASP A 129 -11.01 13.19 2.56
CA ASP A 129 -11.33 14.13 1.48
C ASP A 129 -10.72 15.50 1.81
N PHE A 130 -9.66 15.83 1.07
CA PHE A 130 -8.89 17.07 1.13
C PHE A 130 -8.95 17.81 -0.21
N THR A 131 -10.02 17.59 -1.00
CA THR A 131 -10.27 18.28 -2.27
C THR A 131 -10.09 19.79 -2.12
N LYS A 132 -9.21 20.41 -2.93
CA LYS A 132 -8.91 21.86 -2.89
C LYS A 132 -8.42 22.37 -1.53
N VAL A 133 -7.78 21.52 -0.71
CA VAL A 133 -7.06 21.99 0.47
C VAL A 133 -5.91 22.91 0.04
N THR A 134 -5.63 23.94 0.82
CA THR A 134 -4.40 24.74 0.69
C THR A 134 -3.40 24.31 1.75
N PHE A 135 -2.22 23.87 1.33
CA PHE A 135 -1.16 23.31 2.16
C PHE A 135 0.20 23.99 1.85
N LYS A 136 0.17 25.30 1.55
CA LYS A 136 1.35 26.05 1.13
C LYS A 136 2.37 26.15 2.25
N ASN A 137 3.64 25.98 1.91
CA ASN A 137 4.77 25.94 2.86
C ASN A 137 4.60 24.91 4.01
N GLY A 138 3.65 23.97 3.90
CA GLY A 138 3.38 22.99 4.95
C GLY A 138 4.39 21.83 4.94
N ILE A 139 4.47 21.09 6.05
CA ILE A 139 5.39 19.96 6.23
C ILE A 139 4.58 18.67 6.49
N MET A 140 4.79 17.69 5.61
CA MET A 140 4.29 16.32 5.70
C MET A 140 5.49 15.37 5.78
N THR A 141 5.89 14.98 6.99
CA THR A 141 6.95 13.98 7.19
C THR A 141 6.34 12.69 7.74
N LYS A 142 6.55 11.54 7.08
CA LYS A 142 6.00 10.24 7.51
C LYS A 142 4.47 10.23 7.67
N VAL A 143 3.78 10.94 6.79
CA VAL A 143 2.31 10.97 6.72
C VAL A 143 1.79 9.74 5.99
N VAL A 144 0.63 9.21 6.40
CA VAL A 144 -0.01 8.06 5.75
C VAL A 144 -1.33 8.50 5.13
N ALA A 145 -1.33 8.77 3.83
CA ALA A 145 -2.42 9.38 3.10
C ALA A 145 -3.05 8.47 2.02
N GLN A 146 -2.82 7.16 2.10
CA GLN A 146 -3.35 6.16 1.15
C GLN A 146 -4.87 6.31 0.85
N ASP A 147 -5.28 6.01 -0.38
CA ASP A 147 -6.67 6.07 -0.85
C ASP A 147 -7.38 7.43 -0.61
N SER A 148 -6.65 8.55 -0.49
CA SER A 148 -7.24 9.87 -0.15
C SER A 148 -7.48 10.75 -1.38
N ASN A 149 -8.36 11.74 -1.26
CA ASN A 149 -8.64 12.71 -2.32
C ASN A 149 -7.98 14.06 -2.04
N PHE A 150 -7.11 14.51 -2.94
CA PHE A 150 -6.43 15.81 -2.94
C PHE A 150 -6.66 16.54 -4.29
N GLU A 151 -7.77 16.29 -4.98
CA GLU A 151 -8.10 16.93 -6.25
C GLU A 151 -8.06 18.46 -6.14
N GLY A 152 -7.27 19.12 -6.99
CA GLY A 152 -7.08 20.56 -6.98
C GLY A 152 -6.44 21.14 -5.71
N ALA A 153 -5.78 20.32 -4.88
CA ALA A 153 -5.04 20.77 -3.71
C ALA A 153 -3.79 21.57 -4.09
N ASP A 154 -3.41 22.53 -3.25
CA ASP A 154 -2.28 23.42 -3.49
C ASP A 154 -1.18 23.21 -2.44
N PHE A 155 -0.13 22.49 -2.85
CA PHE A 155 1.08 22.15 -2.10
C PHE A 155 2.27 23.05 -2.50
N THR A 156 2.03 24.28 -2.98
CA THR A 156 3.11 25.19 -3.36
C THR A 156 4.11 25.40 -2.20
N ASN A 157 5.41 25.20 -2.46
CA ASN A 157 6.49 25.21 -1.47
C ASN A 157 6.38 24.17 -0.32
N ALA A 158 5.50 23.17 -0.42
CA ALA A 158 5.35 22.17 0.64
C ALA A 158 6.53 21.19 0.68
N VAL A 159 6.77 20.59 1.85
CA VAL A 159 7.71 19.48 2.05
C VAL A 159 6.94 18.20 2.30
N ALA A 160 7.08 17.22 1.42
CA ALA A 160 6.59 15.86 1.58
C ALA A 160 7.77 14.88 1.63
N ASP A 161 8.17 14.49 2.85
CA ASP A 161 9.23 13.50 3.08
C ASP A 161 8.65 12.18 3.60
N ARG A 162 8.95 11.07 2.92
CA ARG A 162 8.51 9.72 3.32
C ARG A 162 7.00 9.59 3.50
N VAL A 163 6.21 10.20 2.62
CA VAL A 163 4.75 10.17 2.68
C VAL A 163 4.21 9.00 1.86
N GLU A 164 3.25 8.26 2.41
CA GLU A 164 2.56 7.17 1.72
C GLU A 164 1.30 7.71 1.01
N PHE A 165 1.40 8.00 -0.29
CA PHE A 165 0.29 8.53 -1.08
C PHE A 165 -0.42 7.47 -1.94
N LYS A 166 -0.12 6.18 -1.78
CA LYS A 166 -0.64 5.09 -2.60
C LYS A 166 -2.14 5.19 -2.92
N ASN A 167 -2.50 5.03 -4.19
CA ASN A 167 -3.86 5.16 -4.76
C ASN A 167 -4.56 6.54 -4.58
N SER A 168 -3.86 7.60 -4.17
CA SER A 168 -4.49 8.90 -3.91
C SER A 168 -4.77 9.69 -5.19
N ASN A 169 -5.79 10.53 -5.16
CA ASN A 169 -6.16 11.40 -6.28
C ASN A 169 -5.55 12.80 -6.12
N PHE A 170 -4.65 13.18 -7.03
CA PHE A 170 -4.02 14.50 -7.17
C PHE A 170 -4.39 15.19 -8.49
N LYS A 171 -5.50 14.82 -9.11
CA LYS A 171 -5.99 15.47 -10.33
C LYS A 171 -6.02 16.99 -10.14
N GLY A 172 -5.35 17.75 -11.02
CA GLY A 172 -5.29 19.20 -10.93
C GLY A 172 -4.51 19.79 -9.74
N ALA A 173 -3.83 18.99 -8.92
CA ALA A 173 -3.07 19.48 -7.78
C ALA A 173 -1.81 20.26 -8.20
N ILE A 174 -1.35 21.18 -7.35
CA ILE A 174 -0.20 22.04 -7.61
C ILE A 174 0.91 21.71 -6.60
N PHE A 175 2.04 21.20 -7.08
CA PHE A 175 3.25 20.89 -6.32
C PHE A 175 4.39 21.86 -6.64
N LYS A 176 4.07 23.08 -7.08
CA LYS A 176 5.07 24.04 -7.54
C LYS A 176 6.11 24.32 -6.44
N ASN A 177 7.41 24.15 -6.77
CA ASN A 177 8.53 24.31 -5.83
C ASN A 177 8.40 23.44 -4.56
N ALA A 178 7.70 22.30 -4.63
CA ALA A 178 7.58 21.37 -3.52
C ALA A 178 8.77 20.40 -3.43
N LEU A 179 9.15 19.99 -2.22
CA LEU A 179 10.13 18.95 -1.98
C LEU A 179 9.42 17.61 -1.78
N LEU A 180 9.55 16.68 -2.73
CA LEU A 180 8.84 15.41 -2.79
C LEU A 180 9.83 14.24 -2.72
N THR A 181 10.33 13.94 -1.51
CA THR A 181 11.43 12.97 -1.30
C THR A 181 10.97 11.70 -0.62
N SER A 182 11.49 10.54 -1.08
CA SER A 182 11.26 9.22 -0.48
C SER A 182 9.78 8.85 -0.31
N SER A 183 8.89 9.47 -1.08
CA SER A 183 7.44 9.35 -0.96
C SER A 183 6.88 8.39 -2.00
N ASP A 184 5.88 7.60 -1.60
CA ASP A 184 5.28 6.55 -2.43
C ASP A 184 4.13 7.12 -3.26
N PHE A 185 4.31 7.12 -4.58
CA PHE A 185 3.34 7.55 -5.59
C PHE A 185 2.74 6.37 -6.38
N GLU A 186 2.78 5.13 -5.87
CA GLU A 186 2.17 3.99 -6.56
C GLU A 186 0.65 4.19 -6.74
N GLY A 187 0.15 4.01 -7.98
CA GLY A 187 -1.29 4.05 -8.28
C GLY A 187 -1.97 5.42 -8.13
N VAL A 188 -1.23 6.52 -7.94
CA VAL A 188 -1.83 7.86 -7.84
C VAL A 188 -2.48 8.30 -9.16
N ASN A 189 -3.47 9.20 -9.08
CA ASN A 189 -3.96 9.94 -10.24
C ASN A 189 -3.33 11.35 -10.24
N VAL A 190 -2.55 11.69 -11.25
CA VAL A 190 -1.86 12.98 -11.40
C VAL A 190 -2.29 13.75 -12.65
N GLU A 191 -3.44 13.42 -13.23
CA GLU A 191 -3.96 14.08 -14.43
C GLU A 191 -4.10 15.61 -14.23
N ASN A 192 -3.46 16.41 -15.09
CA ASN A 192 -3.40 17.87 -14.97
C ASN A 192 -2.72 18.40 -13.68
N ALA A 193 -1.92 17.59 -12.98
CA ALA A 193 -1.09 18.09 -11.88
C ALA A 193 0.03 19.02 -12.39
N ASP A 194 0.56 19.87 -11.52
CA ASP A 194 1.69 20.75 -11.82
C ASP A 194 2.87 20.43 -10.91
N PHE A 195 3.98 19.99 -11.48
CA PHE A 195 5.23 19.69 -10.76
C PHE A 195 6.35 20.72 -11.03
N THR A 196 6.01 21.91 -11.53
CA THR A 196 6.98 22.93 -11.93
C THR A 196 7.91 23.29 -10.77
N ASP A 197 9.22 23.23 -11.00
CA ASP A 197 10.26 23.45 -9.97
C ASP A 197 10.20 22.47 -8.77
N ALA A 198 9.41 21.40 -8.81
CA ALA A 198 9.35 20.41 -7.75
C ALA A 198 10.61 19.52 -7.73
N PHE A 199 11.15 19.26 -6.54
CA PHE A 199 12.23 18.31 -6.36
C PHE A 199 11.66 16.91 -6.14
N LEU A 200 11.77 16.05 -7.16
CA LEU A 200 11.41 14.64 -7.13
C LEU A 200 12.68 13.78 -7.10
N ASP A 201 12.70 12.72 -6.29
CA ASP A 201 13.79 11.75 -6.37
C ASP A 201 13.67 10.82 -7.59
N ILE A 202 14.78 10.19 -7.98
CA ILE A 202 14.86 9.37 -9.20
C ILE A 202 13.91 8.17 -9.23
N GLN A 203 13.42 7.69 -8.07
CA GLN A 203 12.43 6.62 -8.02
C GLN A 203 11.02 7.20 -8.18
N SER A 204 10.72 8.32 -7.51
CA SER A 204 9.46 9.04 -7.71
C SER A 204 9.27 9.45 -9.18
N VAL A 205 10.30 9.99 -9.85
CA VAL A 205 10.24 10.32 -11.29
C VAL A 205 9.89 9.09 -12.13
N LYS A 206 10.58 7.94 -11.94
CA LYS A 206 10.30 6.72 -12.71
C LYS A 206 8.86 6.21 -12.54
N ILE A 207 8.35 6.20 -11.31
CA ILE A 207 6.99 5.76 -10.98
C ILE A 207 5.96 6.72 -11.61
N LEU A 208 6.19 8.02 -11.47
CA LEU A 208 5.29 9.07 -11.97
C LEU A 208 5.27 9.13 -13.50
N CYS A 209 6.40 9.08 -14.18
CA CYS A 209 6.47 9.12 -15.65
C CYS A 209 5.93 7.85 -16.31
N SER A 210 5.95 6.72 -15.60
CA SER A 210 5.30 5.47 -16.04
C SER A 210 3.78 5.45 -15.79
N ASN A 211 3.21 6.48 -15.14
CA ASN A 211 1.82 6.50 -14.74
C ASN A 211 0.89 6.89 -15.92
N PRO A 212 -0.17 6.12 -16.25
CA PRO A 212 -1.07 6.42 -17.37
C PRO A 212 -1.91 7.71 -17.20
N THR A 213 -1.87 8.33 -16.01
CA THR A 213 -2.48 9.63 -15.71
C THR A 213 -1.52 10.81 -15.85
N MET A 214 -0.22 10.58 -16.11
CA MET A 214 0.80 11.62 -16.32
C MET A 214 0.61 12.35 -17.66
N LYS A 215 -0.42 13.19 -17.74
CA LYS A 215 -0.84 13.89 -18.96
C LYS A 215 -1.79 15.05 -18.65
N GLY A 216 -1.96 15.92 -19.64
CA GLY A 216 -2.86 17.07 -19.57
C GLY A 216 -2.15 18.31 -19.03
N LYS A 217 -2.93 19.35 -18.79
CA LYS A 217 -2.41 20.70 -18.49
C LYS A 217 -3.14 21.25 -17.27
N ASN A 218 -2.40 21.70 -16.26
CA ASN A 218 -3.00 22.22 -15.04
C ASN A 218 -3.91 23.42 -15.37
N PRO A 219 -5.20 23.41 -14.98
CA PRO A 219 -6.15 24.44 -15.38
C PRO A 219 -5.94 25.79 -14.66
N VAL A 220 -5.15 25.81 -13.58
CA VAL A 220 -4.86 27.01 -12.79
C VAL A 220 -3.54 27.64 -13.22
N THR A 221 -2.47 26.85 -13.36
CA THR A 221 -1.12 27.36 -13.66
C THR A 221 -0.77 27.32 -15.14
N GLY A 222 -1.44 26.48 -15.93
CA GLY A 222 -1.11 26.26 -17.32
C GLY A 222 0.16 25.44 -17.54
N ALA A 223 0.73 24.80 -16.52
CA ALA A 223 1.84 23.86 -16.70
C ALA A 223 1.37 22.58 -17.40
N ASP A 224 2.21 22.00 -18.26
CA ASP A 224 2.02 20.64 -18.76
C ASP A 224 2.44 19.63 -17.70
N THR A 225 1.62 18.61 -17.46
CA THR A 225 1.83 17.64 -16.37
C THR A 225 3.12 16.84 -16.56
N TYR A 226 3.35 16.35 -17.78
CA TYR A 226 4.45 15.44 -18.11
C TYR A 226 5.78 16.19 -18.20
N LEU A 227 5.78 17.38 -18.82
CA LEU A 227 6.98 18.23 -18.89
C LEU A 227 7.35 18.83 -17.52
N SER A 228 6.37 19.26 -16.72
CA SER A 228 6.67 19.84 -15.39
C SER A 228 7.23 18.80 -14.41
N ALA A 229 6.93 17.52 -14.59
CA ALA A 229 7.52 16.41 -13.84
C ALA A 229 8.92 15.99 -14.34
N GLY A 230 9.43 16.60 -15.42
CA GLY A 230 10.75 16.27 -16.01
C GLY A 230 10.82 14.89 -16.67
N CYS A 231 9.70 14.39 -17.20
CA CYS A 231 9.63 13.06 -17.82
C CYS A 231 10.30 12.99 -19.19
N ASP A 232 10.34 14.10 -19.94
CA ASP A 232 11.11 14.23 -21.18
C ASP A 232 12.62 14.02 -20.96
N ILE A 233 13.14 14.57 -19.85
CA ILE A 233 14.53 14.39 -19.40
C ILE A 233 14.78 12.93 -18.96
N ALA A 234 13.74 12.25 -18.44
CA ALA A 234 13.80 10.87 -17.95
C ALA A 234 13.87 9.87 -19.10
N ASP A 235 12.97 10.02 -20.08
CA ASP A 235 12.89 9.15 -21.26
C ASP A 235 14.10 9.35 -22.19
N ALA A 236 14.75 10.53 -22.16
CA ALA A 236 16.04 10.78 -22.80
C ALA A 236 17.24 10.08 -22.14
N GLY A 237 17.04 9.31 -21.05
CA GLY A 237 18.09 8.55 -20.36
C GLY A 237 19.12 9.39 -19.60
N SER A 238 18.85 10.69 -19.42
CA SER A 238 19.86 11.68 -19.02
C SER A 238 20.09 11.80 -17.49
N TYR A 239 19.28 11.13 -16.66
CA TYR A 239 19.41 11.09 -15.19
C TYR A 239 20.65 10.31 -14.68
N THR A 240 21.63 10.04 -15.53
CA THR A 240 22.86 9.33 -15.16
C THR A 240 23.98 10.24 -14.63
N SER A 241 23.81 11.58 -14.66
CA SER A 241 24.78 12.51 -14.05
C SER A 241 24.24 13.91 -13.72
N ARG A 242 23.82 14.12 -12.46
CA ARG A 242 23.90 15.41 -11.73
C ARG A 242 24.08 15.14 -10.25
#